data_AF-A0A6A9UWG4-F1
#
_entry.id   AF-A0A6A9UWG4-F1
#
_cell.length_a   1.000
_cell.length_b   1.000
_cell.length_c   1.000
_cell.angle_alpha   90.00
_cell.angle_beta   90.00
_cell.angle_gamma   90.00
#
_symmetry.space_group_name_H-M   'P 1'
#
loop_
_entity.id
_entity.type
_entity.pdbx_description
1 polymer ?
#
loop_
_entity_poly.entity_id
_entity_poly.type
_entity_poly.pdbx_seq_one_letter_code
_entity_poly.pdbx_strand_id
1 'polypeptide(L)'
;MSLSMTRRTLLAGGLAAVAVPGSAVARDRSPVPPTWVSASVHDPDLVRSGRWSYVFGSHAAFARTDDLLRWEQLGGDGLAASPLFEDGPAELAEALSWARASTLWAPGVTQLRDGRWAYYYCACEGTSPRSAMGLAVADQVTGPYRDTGLLLRSGMGQGEEDPTSEDGTPYDARVHPNVIDADLVTDAEGRPWMVYGSFSGGIFLLELDPGTGRPLPGQGYGQHLMGGNHARIEGPAVLHHPGSGWYYLFVTFGGLDAHGGYNVRVARARELAGPWRDVEGTDMSTVRADPDLPLFDDASIAPHGVKLLGNHQFRAPDGTPGHGYVSPGGVSAELDPTTGEPFLVFHTRFPGQGERHELRTHPMALTADGWPLVLPLPHDGRRDPRPVRGADVPGRYQVVHHRKPITADVATPVEVELHRDGRVSGGLQGRWRPSGRSRAVLDVQGGRHQVVLARQWSADADGIRTTFAALAPDGTTLAGIAR
;
A
#
# COMPACT_ATOMS: atom_id res chain seq x y z
N MET A 1 49.61 58.23 -64.92
CA MET A 1 49.40 58.79 -63.57
C MET A 1 49.04 57.62 -62.66
N SER A 2 50.00 57.00 -61.99
CA SER A 2 50.64 57.40 -60.71
C SER A 2 49.80 57.01 -59.48
N LEU A 3 50.38 56.07 -58.68
CA LEU A 3 50.29 55.89 -57.21
C LEU A 3 48.92 55.47 -56.61
N SER A 4 48.79 54.71 -55.53
CA SER A 4 49.68 53.96 -54.61
C SER A 4 48.82 53.34 -53.48
N MET A 5 49.33 52.29 -52.81
CA MET A 5 49.14 51.94 -51.38
C MET A 5 47.75 51.41 -50.92
N THR A 6 47.57 50.41 -50.04
CA THR A 6 48.46 49.62 -49.15
C THR A 6 47.75 48.30 -48.79
N ARG A 7 48.48 47.16 -48.75
CA ARG A 7 47.98 45.89 -48.20
C ARG A 7 48.28 45.81 -46.70
N ARG A 8 47.27 45.48 -45.87
CA ARG A 8 47.45 45.07 -44.47
C ARG A 8 47.58 43.54 -44.40
N THR A 9 48.69 43.09 -43.83
CA THR A 9 48.99 41.68 -43.53
C THR A 9 48.37 41.30 -42.19
N LEU A 10 47.55 40.25 -42.14
CA LEU A 10 47.06 39.63 -40.91
C LEU A 10 48.05 38.52 -40.48
N LEU A 11 48.59 38.63 -39.26
CA LEU A 11 49.34 37.57 -38.59
C LEU A 11 48.36 36.49 -38.09
N ALA A 12 48.55 35.24 -38.52
CA ALA A 12 47.92 34.07 -37.94
C ALA A 12 48.75 33.59 -36.73
N GLY A 13 48.21 33.75 -35.51
CA GLY A 13 48.76 33.14 -34.30
C GLY A 13 48.23 31.72 -34.14
N GLY A 14 49.11 30.72 -34.26
CA GLY A 14 48.79 29.33 -33.96
C GLY A 14 48.83 29.07 -32.46
N LEU A 15 47.68 28.67 -31.87
CA LEU A 15 47.65 27.99 -30.58
C LEU A 15 47.71 26.48 -30.80
N ALA A 16 48.79 25.85 -30.34
CA ALA A 16 48.88 24.41 -30.20
C ALA A 16 48.05 23.96 -29.00
N ALA A 17 46.94 23.27 -29.24
CA ALA A 17 46.16 22.62 -28.20
C ALA A 17 46.85 21.30 -27.81
N VAL A 18 47.42 21.25 -26.60
CA VAL A 18 47.89 19.99 -25.99
C VAL A 18 46.67 19.23 -25.50
N ALA A 19 46.32 18.14 -26.19
CA ALA A 19 45.29 17.21 -25.76
C ALA A 19 45.83 16.35 -24.59
N VAL A 20 45.42 16.67 -23.37
CA VAL A 20 45.60 15.77 -22.23
C VAL A 20 44.51 14.70 -22.31
N PRO A 21 44.84 13.40 -22.36
CA PRO A 21 43.83 12.36 -22.34
C PRO A 21 43.20 12.34 -20.94
N GLY A 22 42.01 12.91 -20.81
CA GLY A 22 41.19 12.79 -19.62
C GLY A 22 40.74 11.34 -19.46
N SER A 23 41.41 10.58 -18.61
CA SER A 23 40.92 9.32 -18.09
C SER A 23 39.66 9.60 -17.27
N ALA A 24 38.49 9.43 -17.90
CA ALA A 24 37.23 9.33 -17.20
C ALA A 24 37.22 8.01 -16.43
N VAL A 25 37.88 7.99 -15.27
CA VAL A 25 37.66 6.96 -14.26
C VAL A 25 36.23 7.17 -13.78
N ALA A 26 35.30 6.38 -14.34
CA ALA A 26 34.00 6.19 -13.72
C ALA A 26 34.27 5.71 -12.30
N ARG A 27 34.14 6.61 -11.33
CA ARG A 27 34.16 6.23 -9.92
C ARG A 27 32.93 5.36 -9.72
N ASP A 28 33.15 4.05 -9.72
CA ASP A 28 32.19 3.09 -9.18
C ASP A 28 32.08 3.39 -7.69
N ARG A 29 31.21 4.34 -7.35
CA ARG A 29 30.91 4.64 -5.96
C ARG A 29 30.10 3.44 -5.48
N SER A 30 30.72 2.60 -4.66
CA SER A 30 29.99 1.58 -3.89
C SER A 30 28.75 2.23 -3.28
N PRO A 31 27.58 1.60 -3.37
CA PRO A 31 26.36 2.20 -2.86
C PRO A 31 26.52 2.43 -1.35
N VAL A 32 26.14 3.62 -0.88
CA VAL A 32 26.08 3.88 0.57
C VAL A 32 24.95 3.04 1.13
N PRO A 33 25.18 2.23 2.19
CA PRO A 33 24.13 1.46 2.82
C PRO A 33 22.98 2.38 3.29
N PRO A 34 21.72 2.08 2.95
CA PRO A 34 20.57 2.78 3.50
C PRO A 34 20.48 2.58 5.01
N THR A 35 19.93 3.59 5.70
CA THR A 35 19.59 3.50 7.13
C THR A 35 18.09 3.66 7.27
N TRP A 36 17.43 2.65 7.81
CA TRP A 36 16.00 2.70 8.10
C TRP A 36 15.76 3.14 9.53
N VAL A 37 14.80 4.03 9.72
CA VAL A 37 14.26 4.39 11.02
C VAL A 37 12.76 4.20 10.91
N SER A 38 12.21 3.28 11.70
CA SER A 38 10.78 3.02 11.69
C SER A 38 10.05 3.86 12.73
N ALA A 39 8.79 4.14 12.46
CA ALA A 39 7.80 4.57 13.43
C ALA A 39 6.77 3.44 13.68
N SER A 40 5.99 3.57 14.73
CA SER A 40 4.88 2.68 15.07
C SER A 40 3.57 3.44 14.88
N VAL A 41 2.96 3.25 13.71
CA VAL A 41 1.64 3.77 13.36
C VAL A 41 0.86 2.59 12.79
N HIS A 42 -0.26 2.24 13.42
CA HIS A 42 -1.15 1.17 12.97
C HIS A 42 -2.13 1.75 11.94
N ASP A 43 -2.45 1.01 10.88
CA ASP A 43 -3.31 1.45 9.76
C ASP A 43 -2.89 2.79 9.13
N PRO A 44 -1.66 2.89 8.58
CA PRO A 44 -1.16 4.14 8.01
C PRO A 44 -1.89 4.58 6.74
N ASP A 45 -2.58 5.71 6.82
CA ASP A 45 -3.02 6.52 5.69
C ASP A 45 -1.95 7.56 5.32
N LEU A 46 -1.48 7.54 4.07
CA LEU A 46 -0.35 8.33 3.60
C LEU A 46 -0.84 9.56 2.83
N VAL A 47 -0.31 10.73 3.20
CA VAL A 47 -0.54 11.99 2.50
C VAL A 47 0.74 12.81 2.35
N ARG A 48 0.76 13.71 1.37
CA ARG A 48 1.91 14.60 1.11
C ARG A 48 1.58 16.05 1.37
N SER A 49 2.45 16.73 2.13
CA SER A 49 2.36 18.17 2.39
C SER A 49 3.73 18.82 2.25
N GLY A 50 3.90 19.61 1.19
CA GLY A 50 5.18 20.21 0.82
C GLY A 50 6.24 19.15 0.55
N ARG A 51 7.36 19.19 1.28
CA ARG A 51 8.47 18.23 1.13
C ARG A 51 8.28 16.93 1.92
N TRP A 52 7.27 16.87 2.78
CA TRP A 52 7.07 15.77 3.72
C TRP A 52 5.95 14.86 3.25
N SER A 53 6.15 13.57 3.44
CA SER A 53 5.08 12.58 3.47
C SER A 53 4.73 12.31 4.93
N TYR A 54 3.45 12.27 5.25
CA TYR A 54 2.90 12.00 6.57
C TYR A 54 2.09 10.72 6.51
N VAL A 55 2.14 9.93 7.58
CA VAL A 55 1.19 8.85 7.80
C VAL A 55 0.37 9.13 9.05
N PHE A 56 -0.93 8.95 8.95
CA PHE A 56 -1.89 9.02 10.04
C PHE A 56 -2.48 7.64 10.26
N GLY A 57 -2.69 7.25 11.51
CA GLY A 57 -3.20 5.92 11.80
C GLY A 57 -4.10 5.88 13.01
N SER A 58 -4.48 4.66 13.37
CA SER A 58 -5.24 4.36 14.57
C SER A 58 -4.62 5.01 15.81
N HIS A 59 -5.47 5.28 16.81
CA HIS A 59 -5.12 5.91 18.09
C HIS A 59 -4.60 7.35 17.99
N ALA A 60 -4.87 8.03 16.87
CA ALA A 60 -4.33 9.34 16.53
C ALA A 60 -2.80 9.36 16.51
N ALA A 61 -2.19 8.21 16.19
CA ALA A 61 -0.75 8.10 15.95
C ALA A 61 -0.41 8.64 14.56
N PHE A 62 0.71 9.34 14.44
CA PHE A 62 1.18 9.84 13.16
C PHE A 62 2.69 10.04 13.14
N ALA A 63 3.26 9.96 11.95
CA ALA A 63 4.69 10.10 11.70
C ALA A 63 4.92 10.81 10.35
N ARG A 64 6.15 11.28 10.12
CA ARG A 64 6.52 11.88 8.83
C ARG A 64 7.87 11.38 8.32
N THR A 65 8.11 11.60 7.04
CA THR A 65 9.38 11.33 6.37
C THR A 65 9.52 12.21 5.13
N ASP A 66 10.75 12.46 4.68
CA ASP A 66 11.03 13.10 3.39
C ASP A 66 11.70 12.13 2.38
N ASP A 67 11.90 10.87 2.77
CA ASP A 67 12.55 9.86 1.95
C ASP A 67 11.83 8.51 1.90
N LEU A 68 10.83 8.26 2.75
CA LEU A 68 10.12 6.97 2.88
C LEU A 68 10.96 5.83 3.49
N LEU A 69 12.09 6.14 4.12
CA LEU A 69 12.94 5.19 4.86
C LEU A 69 13.05 5.55 6.33
N ARG A 70 13.17 6.84 6.63
CA ARG A 70 13.44 7.37 7.96
C ARG A 70 12.21 8.12 8.42
N TRP A 71 11.44 7.46 9.26
CA TRP A 71 10.22 7.99 9.84
C TRP A 71 10.51 8.64 11.19
N GLU A 72 10.04 9.87 11.35
CA GLU A 72 9.99 10.61 12.60
C GLU A 72 8.60 10.45 13.20
N GLN A 73 8.49 9.78 14.35
CA GLN A 73 7.23 9.70 15.11
C GLN A 73 6.87 11.08 15.66
N LEU A 74 5.65 11.54 15.41
CA LEU A 74 5.17 12.86 15.86
C LEU A 74 4.07 12.75 16.92
N GLY A 75 3.30 11.67 16.92
CA GLY A 75 2.31 11.34 17.96
C GLY A 75 2.06 9.84 18.01
N GLY A 76 1.70 9.32 19.17
CA GLY A 76 1.51 7.87 19.40
C GLY A 76 1.04 7.48 20.80
N ASP A 77 0.93 8.42 21.73
CA ASP A 77 0.54 8.17 23.12
C ASP A 77 -0.99 8.22 23.35
N GLY A 78 -1.76 8.00 22.28
CA GLY A 78 -3.22 7.99 22.28
C GLY A 78 -3.88 9.36 22.04
N LEU A 79 -5.20 9.34 21.84
CA LEU A 79 -5.99 10.52 21.44
C LEU A 79 -5.83 11.72 22.39
N ALA A 80 -5.83 11.49 23.71
CA ALA A 80 -5.73 12.54 24.70
C ALA A 80 -4.38 13.29 24.70
N ALA A 81 -3.31 12.64 24.22
CA ALA A 81 -1.97 13.22 24.14
C ALA A 81 -1.61 13.66 22.71
N SER A 82 -2.48 13.41 21.72
CA SER A 82 -2.17 13.67 20.33
C SER A 82 -2.24 15.17 20.03
N PRO A 83 -1.18 15.77 19.47
CA PRO A 83 -1.18 17.19 19.09
C PRO A 83 -2.08 17.50 17.88
N LEU A 84 -2.69 16.47 17.28
CA LEU A 84 -3.65 16.65 16.20
C LEU A 84 -4.92 17.37 16.66
N PHE A 85 -5.20 17.39 17.97
CA PHE A 85 -6.35 18.08 18.55
C PHE A 85 -5.89 18.88 19.78
N GLU A 86 -6.61 19.95 20.14
CA GLU A 86 -6.33 20.66 21.39
C GLU A 86 -6.75 19.84 22.62
N ASP A 87 -7.93 19.22 22.54
CA ASP A 87 -8.45 18.24 23.49
C ASP A 87 -9.23 17.17 22.71
N GLY A 88 -8.54 16.12 22.24
CA GLY A 88 -9.13 15.10 21.38
C GLY A 88 -10.40 14.44 21.96
N PRO A 89 -10.40 13.97 23.23
CA PRO A 89 -11.59 13.39 23.85
C PRO A 89 -12.78 14.35 23.93
N ALA A 90 -12.56 15.63 24.23
CA ALA A 90 -13.63 16.61 24.29
C ALA A 90 -14.12 17.01 22.89
N GLU A 91 -13.20 17.24 21.95
CA GLU A 91 -13.48 17.63 20.56
C GLU A 91 -14.29 16.55 19.83
N LEU A 92 -14.04 15.27 20.11
CA LEU A 92 -14.67 14.13 19.43
C LEU A 92 -15.69 13.37 20.30
N ALA A 93 -16.23 14.04 21.33
CA ALA A 93 -17.05 13.39 22.37
C ALA A 93 -18.30 12.68 21.81
N GLU A 94 -18.93 13.21 20.77
CA GLU A 94 -20.11 12.60 20.14
C GLU A 94 -19.79 11.21 19.57
N ALA A 95 -18.72 11.11 18.78
CA ALA A 95 -18.29 9.86 18.16
C ALA A 95 -17.85 8.83 19.20
N LEU A 96 -17.04 9.26 20.18
CA LEU A 96 -16.55 8.41 21.27
C LEU A 96 -17.69 7.89 22.14
N SER A 97 -18.69 8.74 22.42
CA SER A 97 -19.87 8.35 23.18
C SER A 97 -20.72 7.33 22.42
N TRP A 98 -20.97 7.57 21.12
CA TRP A 98 -21.69 6.62 20.27
C TRP A 98 -21.02 5.25 20.23
N ALA A 99 -19.71 5.23 19.97
CA ALA A 99 -18.89 4.04 19.85
C ALA A 99 -18.54 3.39 21.19
N ARG A 100 -18.82 4.06 22.32
CA ARG A 100 -18.42 3.64 23.68
C ARG A 100 -16.92 3.38 23.77
N ALA A 101 -16.14 4.21 23.09
CA ALA A 101 -14.70 4.05 22.91
C ALA A 101 -13.93 5.22 23.55
N SER A 102 -12.65 5.00 23.80
CA SER A 102 -11.71 6.01 24.30
C SER A 102 -10.57 6.30 23.32
N THR A 103 -10.63 5.72 22.12
CA THR A 103 -9.60 5.83 21.09
C THR A 103 -10.24 5.91 19.71
N LEU A 104 -9.44 6.31 18.72
CA LEU A 104 -9.80 6.34 17.30
C LEU A 104 -9.19 5.15 16.56
N TRP A 105 -9.80 4.78 15.45
CA TRP A 105 -9.33 3.76 14.52
C TRP A 105 -8.95 4.43 13.18
N ALA A 106 -8.49 3.62 12.22
CA ALA A 106 -7.89 4.00 10.94
C ALA A 106 -8.56 5.24 10.29
N PRO A 107 -7.89 6.41 10.32
CA PRO A 107 -8.42 7.63 9.73
C PRO A 107 -8.15 7.67 8.22
N GLY A 108 -8.95 8.45 7.51
CA GLY A 108 -8.60 8.95 6.18
C GLY A 108 -8.23 10.42 6.25
N VAL A 109 -7.17 10.86 5.56
CA VAL A 109 -6.72 12.25 5.54
C VAL A 109 -6.59 12.73 4.11
N THR A 110 -7.07 13.94 3.82
CA THR A 110 -6.92 14.53 2.49
C THR A 110 -6.95 16.05 2.54
N GLN A 111 -6.42 16.70 1.51
CA GLN A 111 -6.51 18.15 1.38
C GLN A 111 -7.79 18.52 0.61
N LEU A 112 -8.62 19.36 1.20
CA LEU A 112 -9.81 19.93 0.58
C LEU A 112 -9.43 20.97 -0.49
N ARG A 113 -10.38 21.29 -1.38
CA ARG A 113 -10.16 22.26 -2.47
C ARG A 113 -9.79 23.67 -1.99
N ASP A 114 -10.20 24.05 -0.78
CA ASP A 114 -9.86 25.34 -0.18
C ASP A 114 -8.48 25.35 0.50
N GLY A 115 -7.75 24.24 0.46
CA GLY A 115 -6.40 24.08 1.01
C GLY A 115 -6.35 23.59 2.46
N ARG A 116 -7.49 23.50 3.15
CA ARG A 116 -7.57 22.92 4.50
C ARG A 116 -7.40 21.40 4.43
N TRP A 117 -6.99 20.82 5.55
CA TRP A 117 -6.83 19.38 5.73
C TRP A 117 -8.09 18.82 6.38
N ALA A 118 -8.63 17.76 5.79
CA ALA A 118 -9.74 16.97 6.30
C ALA A 118 -9.20 15.68 6.93
N TYR A 119 -9.68 15.37 8.12
CA TYR A 119 -9.39 14.16 8.87
C TYR A 119 -10.70 13.43 9.14
N TYR A 120 -10.93 12.36 8.38
CA TYR A 120 -12.07 11.45 8.52
C TYR A 120 -11.75 10.49 9.64
N TYR A 121 -12.12 10.86 10.87
CA TYR A 121 -11.90 10.03 12.05
C TYR A 121 -13.00 8.97 12.15
N CYS A 122 -12.67 7.86 12.79
CA CYS A 122 -13.67 6.89 13.20
C CYS A 122 -13.37 6.32 14.60
N ALA A 123 -14.42 5.89 15.28
CA ALA A 123 -14.35 5.18 16.56
C ALA A 123 -15.30 3.98 16.53
N CYS A 124 -14.91 2.89 17.21
CA CYS A 124 -15.63 1.61 17.23
C CYS A 124 -15.55 1.01 18.64
N GLU A 125 -16.63 0.38 19.11
CA GLU A 125 -16.67 -0.36 20.40
C GLU A 125 -15.64 -1.51 20.44
N GLY A 126 -15.32 -2.06 19.26
CA GLY A 126 -14.29 -3.07 19.06
C GLY A 126 -14.77 -4.52 19.12
N THR A 127 -15.90 -4.79 19.79
CA THR A 127 -16.53 -6.12 19.85
C THR A 127 -17.80 -6.23 18.99
N SER A 128 -18.29 -5.10 18.50
CA SER A 128 -19.46 -4.99 17.62
C SER A 128 -19.25 -3.84 16.63
N PRO A 129 -20.00 -3.75 15.52
CA PRO A 129 -19.88 -2.65 14.56
C PRO A 129 -20.60 -1.39 15.06
N ARG A 130 -20.60 -1.13 16.38
CA ARG A 130 -21.08 0.10 16.99
C ARG A 130 -20.02 1.18 16.77
N SER A 131 -20.16 1.90 15.67
CA SER A 131 -19.13 2.83 15.19
C SER A 131 -19.72 4.12 14.68
N ALA A 132 -18.92 5.18 14.77
CA ALA A 132 -19.21 6.48 14.20
C ALA A 132 -18.00 6.95 13.39
N MET A 133 -18.28 7.50 12.22
CA MET A 133 -17.32 8.22 11.39
C MET A 133 -17.73 9.69 11.35
N GLY A 134 -16.75 10.58 11.50
CA GLY A 134 -16.96 12.02 11.40
C GLY A 134 -15.83 12.72 10.69
N LEU A 135 -15.95 14.04 10.56
CA LEU A 135 -14.99 14.86 9.82
C LEU A 135 -14.49 16.01 10.69
N ALA A 136 -13.17 16.07 10.89
CA ALA A 136 -12.50 17.22 11.48
C ALA A 136 -11.64 17.94 10.44
N VAL A 137 -11.46 19.25 10.58
CA VAL A 137 -10.69 20.08 9.62
C VAL A 137 -9.63 20.95 10.30
N ALA A 138 -8.49 21.15 9.63
CA ALA A 138 -7.38 21.98 10.10
C ALA A 138 -6.77 22.81 8.96
N ASP A 139 -6.13 23.92 9.29
CA ASP A 139 -5.34 24.70 8.31
C ASP A 139 -3.98 24.04 8.00
N GLN A 140 -3.48 23.20 8.91
CA GLN A 140 -2.21 22.48 8.76
C GLN A 140 -2.44 20.98 8.84
N VAL A 141 -1.64 20.21 8.09
CA VAL A 141 -1.70 18.74 8.06
C VAL A 141 -1.51 18.12 9.45
N THR A 142 -0.79 18.80 10.35
CA THR A 142 -0.51 18.36 11.72
C THR A 142 -1.50 18.93 12.75
N GLY A 143 -2.62 19.50 12.32
CA GLY A 143 -3.63 20.08 13.21
C GLY A 143 -3.28 21.47 13.77
N PRO A 144 -4.00 21.92 14.81
CA PRO A 144 -5.10 21.19 15.46
C PRO A 144 -6.32 21.11 14.55
N TYR A 145 -6.92 19.92 14.48
CA TYR A 145 -8.17 19.63 13.79
C TYR A 145 -9.37 20.00 14.67
N ARG A 146 -10.42 20.53 14.03
CA ARG A 146 -11.69 20.89 14.66
C ARG A 146 -12.81 20.06 14.09
N ASP A 147 -13.60 19.45 14.96
CA ASP A 147 -14.71 18.62 14.54
C ASP A 147 -15.76 19.45 13.79
N THR A 148 -16.29 18.87 12.73
CA THR A 148 -17.42 19.42 11.97
C THR A 148 -18.67 18.57 12.13
N GLY A 149 -18.59 17.47 12.86
CA GLY A 149 -19.69 16.56 13.18
C GLY A 149 -19.62 15.23 12.44
N LEU A 150 -20.49 14.31 12.85
CA LEU A 150 -20.60 12.98 12.28
C LEU A 150 -21.03 12.99 10.82
N LEU A 151 -20.58 11.96 10.09
CA LEU A 151 -20.94 11.64 8.72
C LEU A 151 -21.83 10.41 8.64
N LEU A 152 -21.46 9.35 9.36
CA LEU A 152 -22.12 8.04 9.31
C LEU A 152 -22.07 7.35 10.68
N ARG A 153 -23.08 6.52 10.96
CA ARG A 153 -23.11 5.60 12.10
C ARG A 153 -23.44 4.18 11.66
N SER A 154 -22.98 3.21 12.45
CA SER A 154 -23.34 1.80 12.34
C SER A 154 -23.61 1.21 13.72
N GLY A 155 -24.30 0.06 13.75
CA GLY A 155 -24.57 -0.68 14.98
C GLY A 155 -25.66 -0.07 15.85
N MET A 156 -26.57 0.72 15.26
CA MET A 156 -27.85 1.07 15.89
C MET A 156 -28.68 -0.20 16.11
N GLY A 157 -29.10 -0.44 17.35
CA GLY A 157 -29.71 -1.69 17.76
C GLY A 157 -31.24 -1.67 17.77
N GLN A 158 -31.84 -2.86 17.73
CA GLN A 158 -33.26 -3.03 18.07
C GLN A 158 -33.45 -2.73 19.57
N GLY A 159 -34.23 -1.69 19.88
CA GLY A 159 -34.47 -1.22 21.25
C GLY A 159 -33.96 0.19 21.54
N GLU A 160 -33.21 0.80 20.62
CA GLU A 160 -32.99 2.25 20.60
C GLU A 160 -34.24 2.98 20.07
N GLU A 161 -34.39 4.25 20.45
CA GLU A 161 -35.54 5.08 20.06
C GLU A 161 -35.65 5.24 18.54
N ASP A 162 -34.50 5.20 17.84
CA ASP A 162 -34.41 5.16 16.38
C ASP A 162 -33.39 4.10 15.93
N PRO A 163 -33.84 2.90 15.50
CA PRO A 163 -32.97 1.85 14.97
C PRO A 163 -32.67 2.02 13.47
N THR A 164 -33.11 3.13 12.85
CA THR A 164 -32.96 3.38 11.42
C THR A 164 -31.50 3.65 11.09
N SER A 165 -30.97 2.88 10.13
CA SER A 165 -29.62 3.05 9.62
C SER A 165 -29.55 4.14 8.56
N GLU A 166 -28.35 4.46 8.07
CA GLU A 166 -28.13 5.59 7.15
C GLU A 166 -28.89 5.45 5.82
N ASP A 167 -29.26 4.23 5.42
CA ASP A 167 -30.06 3.96 4.22
C ASP A 167 -31.59 3.98 4.43
N GLY A 168 -32.06 4.26 5.66
CA GLY A 168 -33.48 4.29 6.00
C GLY A 168 -34.07 2.95 6.42
N THR A 169 -33.27 1.87 6.47
CA THR A 169 -33.70 0.53 6.90
C THR A 169 -33.09 0.16 8.26
N PRO A 170 -33.64 -0.83 9.00
CA PRO A 170 -33.01 -1.30 10.23
C PRO A 170 -31.60 -1.83 9.99
N TYR A 171 -30.66 -1.48 10.87
CA TYR A 171 -29.26 -1.89 10.69
C TYR A 171 -29.07 -3.41 10.77
N ASP A 172 -28.44 -3.99 9.75
CA ASP A 172 -28.05 -5.40 9.70
C ASP A 172 -26.57 -5.52 9.31
N ALA A 173 -25.73 -5.91 10.27
CA ALA A 173 -24.29 -6.04 10.09
C ALA A 173 -23.87 -7.10 9.06
N ARG A 174 -24.78 -7.90 8.50
CA ARG A 174 -24.47 -8.83 7.41
C ARG A 174 -24.42 -8.13 6.05
N VAL A 175 -25.13 -7.00 5.91
CA VAL A 175 -25.26 -6.27 4.64
C VAL A 175 -24.88 -4.80 4.76
N HIS A 176 -24.94 -4.19 5.94
CA HIS A 176 -24.50 -2.82 6.19
C HIS A 176 -23.06 -2.78 6.71
N PRO A 177 -22.28 -1.76 6.34
CA PRO A 177 -20.88 -1.66 6.73
C PRO A 177 -20.73 -1.34 8.22
N ASN A 178 -19.59 -1.77 8.77
CA ASN A 178 -19.03 -1.05 9.90
C ASN A 178 -18.42 0.26 9.38
N VAL A 179 -18.82 1.41 9.92
CA VAL A 179 -18.41 2.73 9.39
C VAL A 179 -17.02 3.18 9.89
N ILE A 180 -16.00 2.43 9.51
CA ILE A 180 -14.58 2.70 9.84
C ILE A 180 -13.69 2.58 8.59
N ASP A 181 -12.40 2.85 8.73
CA ASP A 181 -11.35 2.63 7.72
C ASP A 181 -11.58 3.41 6.40
N ALA A 182 -11.72 4.73 6.50
CA ALA A 182 -11.90 5.59 5.32
C ALA A 182 -10.59 5.78 4.55
N ASP A 183 -10.66 5.66 3.22
CA ASP A 183 -9.63 6.09 2.27
C ASP A 183 -10.24 7.03 1.23
N LEU A 184 -9.50 8.10 0.90
CA LEU A 184 -10.00 9.22 0.11
C LEU A 184 -9.28 9.26 -1.23
N VAL A 185 -10.05 9.14 -2.31
CA VAL A 185 -9.52 9.11 -3.67
C VAL A 185 -10.24 10.10 -4.55
N THR A 186 -9.48 10.75 -5.44
CA THR A 186 -10.05 11.59 -6.51
C THR A 186 -10.01 10.82 -7.82
N ASP A 187 -11.14 10.76 -8.53
CA ASP A 187 -11.19 10.13 -9.84
C ASP A 187 -10.50 10.97 -10.94
N ALA A 188 -10.43 10.40 -12.14
CA ALA A 188 -9.82 11.01 -13.31
C ALA A 188 -10.52 12.32 -13.74
N GLU A 189 -11.78 12.49 -13.36
CA GLU A 189 -12.60 13.68 -13.62
C GLU A 189 -12.47 14.74 -12.52
N GLY A 190 -11.74 14.47 -11.43
CA GLY A 190 -11.53 15.41 -10.33
C GLY A 190 -12.65 15.40 -9.27
N ARG A 191 -13.48 14.36 -9.23
CA ARG A 191 -14.51 14.16 -8.20
C ARG A 191 -13.91 13.37 -7.02
N PRO A 192 -14.14 13.82 -5.77
CA PRO A 192 -13.67 13.11 -4.60
C PRO A 192 -14.63 12.00 -4.18
N TRP A 193 -14.07 10.91 -3.70
CA TRP A 193 -14.76 9.72 -3.26
C TRP A 193 -14.16 9.22 -1.95
N MET A 194 -14.98 8.56 -1.15
CA MET A 194 -14.56 7.83 0.04
C MET A 194 -14.87 6.35 -0.14
N VAL A 195 -13.86 5.50 -0.07
CA VAL A 195 -14.02 4.06 0.12
C VAL A 195 -13.83 3.75 1.60
N TYR A 196 -14.65 2.89 2.17
CA TYR A 196 -14.56 2.57 3.60
C TYR A 196 -15.20 1.22 3.93
N GLY A 197 -14.96 0.73 5.15
CA GLY A 197 -15.62 -0.45 5.69
C GLY A 197 -14.66 -1.48 6.26
N SER A 198 -15.12 -2.19 7.28
CA SER A 198 -14.41 -3.32 7.88
C SER A 198 -15.40 -4.40 8.30
N PHE A 199 -15.11 -5.62 7.86
CA PHE A 199 -15.90 -6.81 8.17
C PHE A 199 -17.37 -6.60 7.80
N SER A 200 -18.30 -6.99 8.67
CA SER A 200 -19.74 -6.72 8.58
C SER A 200 -20.31 -6.89 7.14
N GLY A 201 -21.03 -5.89 6.62
CA GLY A 201 -21.57 -5.85 5.27
C GLY A 201 -20.52 -5.66 4.17
N GLY A 202 -19.29 -5.32 4.52
CA GLY A 202 -18.17 -5.18 3.59
C GLY A 202 -17.73 -3.74 3.36
N ILE A 203 -17.15 -3.53 2.18
CA ILE A 203 -16.51 -2.31 1.69
C ILE A 203 -17.49 -1.54 0.82
N PHE A 204 -17.60 -0.23 1.05
CA PHE A 204 -18.56 0.66 0.42
C PHE A 204 -17.89 1.90 -0.17
N LEU A 205 -18.56 2.54 -1.13
CA LEU A 205 -18.10 3.71 -1.85
C LEU A 205 -19.15 4.83 -1.78
N LEU A 206 -18.72 6.03 -1.41
CA LEU A 206 -19.52 7.26 -1.40
C LEU A 206 -18.88 8.34 -2.27
N GLU A 207 -19.69 9.04 -3.06
CA GLU A 207 -19.26 10.28 -3.70
C GLU A 207 -19.32 11.43 -2.68
N LEU A 208 -18.30 12.28 -2.68
CA LEU A 208 -18.19 13.40 -1.75
C LEU A 208 -18.44 14.74 -2.45
N ASP A 209 -19.03 15.67 -1.71
CA ASP A 209 -19.06 17.08 -2.08
C ASP A 209 -17.63 17.65 -2.04
N PRO A 210 -17.13 18.20 -3.15
CA PRO A 210 -15.74 18.64 -3.23
C PRO A 210 -15.41 19.92 -2.44
N GLY A 211 -16.42 20.68 -2.01
CA GLY A 211 -16.21 21.90 -1.21
C GLY A 211 -16.12 21.59 0.28
N THR A 212 -16.91 20.61 0.75
CA THR A 212 -17.08 20.30 2.17
C THR A 212 -16.39 19.00 2.60
N GLY A 213 -16.10 18.09 1.67
CA GLY A 213 -15.63 16.73 1.96
C GLY A 213 -16.72 15.79 2.49
N ARG A 214 -17.98 16.24 2.55
CA ARG A 214 -19.08 15.41 3.07
C ARG A 214 -19.66 14.51 1.99
N PRO A 215 -20.21 13.34 2.33
CA PRO A 215 -20.98 12.55 1.37
C PRO A 215 -22.10 13.38 0.74
N LEU A 216 -22.31 13.24 -0.57
CA LEU A 216 -23.50 13.80 -1.23
C LEU A 216 -24.78 13.20 -0.60
N PRO A 217 -25.87 13.99 -0.49
CA PRO A 217 -27.09 13.55 0.17
C PRO A 217 -27.79 12.41 -0.58
N GLY A 218 -28.51 11.56 0.17
CA GLY A 218 -29.38 10.52 -0.40
C GLY A 218 -28.67 9.23 -0.85
N GLN A 219 -27.41 9.04 -0.46
CA GLN A 219 -26.63 7.83 -0.79
C GLN A 219 -26.78 6.69 0.23
N GLY A 220 -27.28 6.95 1.43
CA GLY A 220 -27.22 6.00 2.55
C GLY A 220 -25.77 5.59 2.84
N TYR A 221 -25.51 4.28 2.93
CA TYR A 221 -24.14 3.75 3.01
C TYR A 221 -23.37 3.73 1.68
N GLY A 222 -23.99 4.15 0.57
CA GLY A 222 -23.35 4.17 -0.74
C GLY A 222 -23.33 2.81 -1.44
N GLN A 223 -22.43 2.65 -2.41
CA GLN A 223 -22.34 1.46 -3.25
C GLN A 223 -21.47 0.39 -2.59
N HIS A 224 -21.99 -0.83 -2.44
CA HIS A 224 -21.20 -2.00 -2.02
C HIS A 224 -20.18 -2.43 -3.09
N LEU A 225 -18.94 -2.69 -2.68
CA LEU A 225 -17.81 -3.06 -3.55
C LEU A 225 -17.27 -4.48 -3.32
N MET A 226 -17.28 -4.97 -2.07
CA MET A 226 -16.70 -6.26 -1.68
C MET A 226 -17.14 -6.63 -0.26
N GLY A 227 -17.18 -7.91 0.09
CA GLY A 227 -17.45 -8.37 1.45
C GLY A 227 -18.94 -8.58 1.73
N GLY A 228 -19.27 -8.78 3.00
CA GLY A 228 -20.61 -9.16 3.46
C GLY A 228 -20.58 -10.39 4.34
N ASN A 229 -21.64 -10.57 5.12
CA ASN A 229 -21.80 -11.66 6.09
C ASN A 229 -20.63 -11.79 7.09
N HIS A 230 -20.06 -10.66 7.49
CA HIS A 230 -18.90 -10.62 8.39
C HIS A 230 -17.63 -11.25 7.80
N ALA A 231 -17.46 -11.25 6.48
CA ALA A 231 -16.19 -11.58 5.84
C ALA A 231 -15.04 -10.77 6.45
N ARG A 232 -13.91 -11.39 6.79
CA ARG A 232 -12.75 -10.69 7.37
C ARG A 232 -11.99 -9.91 6.30
N ILE A 233 -12.55 -8.78 5.89
CA ILE A 233 -12.05 -7.89 4.84
C ILE A 233 -12.18 -6.46 5.36
N GLU A 234 -11.09 -5.70 5.37
CA GLU A 234 -11.05 -4.32 5.90
C GLU A 234 -9.91 -3.50 5.29
N GLY A 235 -9.77 -2.25 5.76
CA GLY A 235 -8.70 -1.33 5.37
C GLY A 235 -8.61 -1.13 3.86
N PRO A 236 -9.68 -0.67 3.19
CA PRO A 236 -9.62 -0.38 1.76
C PRO A 236 -8.68 0.79 1.50
N ALA A 237 -7.87 0.69 0.43
CA ALA A 237 -7.08 1.80 -0.07
C ALA A 237 -7.06 1.79 -1.60
N VAL A 238 -7.25 2.94 -2.23
CA VAL A 238 -7.36 3.06 -3.68
C VAL A 238 -6.21 3.87 -4.27
N LEU A 239 -5.50 3.24 -5.19
CA LEU A 239 -4.51 3.91 -6.02
C LEU A 239 -5.02 4.09 -7.44
N HIS A 240 -5.12 5.34 -7.91
CA HIS A 240 -5.24 5.63 -9.34
C HIS A 240 -3.85 5.64 -10.00
N HIS A 241 -3.66 4.82 -11.04
CA HIS A 241 -2.42 4.79 -11.82
C HIS A 241 -2.68 5.24 -13.27
N PRO A 242 -2.48 6.53 -13.59
CA PRO A 242 -2.86 7.09 -14.89
C PRO A 242 -2.08 6.47 -16.06
N GLY A 243 -0.83 6.04 -15.84
CA GLY A 243 -0.01 5.40 -16.88
C GLY A 243 -0.50 4.02 -17.32
N SER A 244 -1.33 3.35 -16.50
CA SER A 244 -1.94 2.06 -16.82
C SER A 244 -3.45 2.19 -17.09
N GLY A 245 -4.04 3.32 -16.67
CA GLY A 245 -5.47 3.62 -16.73
C GLY A 245 -6.30 2.75 -15.79
N TRP A 246 -5.70 2.23 -14.72
CA TRP A 246 -6.37 1.39 -13.72
C TRP A 246 -6.44 2.12 -12.39
N TYR A 247 -7.54 1.89 -11.69
CA TYR A 247 -7.59 2.01 -10.24
C TYR A 247 -7.29 0.65 -9.64
N TYR A 248 -6.58 0.63 -8.52
CA TYR A 248 -6.27 -0.56 -7.73
C TYR A 248 -6.90 -0.42 -6.36
N LEU A 249 -7.81 -1.32 -6.01
CA LEU A 249 -8.42 -1.41 -4.68
C LEU A 249 -7.61 -2.45 -3.90
N PHE A 250 -6.80 -1.95 -2.97
CA PHE A 250 -6.15 -2.75 -1.96
C PHE A 250 -7.11 -2.96 -0.79
N VAL A 251 -7.10 -4.16 -0.23
CA VAL A 251 -7.84 -4.51 0.99
C VAL A 251 -6.99 -5.50 1.76
N THR A 252 -7.23 -5.61 3.07
CA THR A 252 -6.58 -6.62 3.88
C THR A 252 -7.56 -7.71 4.30
N PHE A 253 -7.16 -8.96 4.08
CA PHE A 253 -7.94 -10.14 4.46
C PHE A 253 -7.42 -10.75 5.76
N GLY A 254 -8.30 -11.32 6.58
CA GLY A 254 -7.96 -11.98 7.84
C GLY A 254 -7.99 -11.04 9.04
N GLY A 255 -7.43 -11.48 10.17
CA GLY A 255 -7.31 -10.68 11.39
C GLY A 255 -5.93 -10.06 11.56
N LEU A 256 -5.88 -8.83 12.10
CA LEU A 256 -4.66 -8.04 12.25
C LEU A 256 -3.64 -8.61 13.25
N ASP A 257 -4.08 -9.41 14.22
CA ASP A 257 -3.23 -9.96 15.27
C ASP A 257 -2.21 -10.97 14.71
N ALA A 258 -1.19 -11.34 15.49
CA ALA A 258 -0.12 -12.23 15.03
C ALA A 258 -0.60 -13.64 14.61
N HIS A 259 -1.83 -14.03 14.99
CA HIS A 259 -2.46 -15.30 14.66
C HIS A 259 -3.65 -15.17 13.71
N GLY A 260 -4.00 -13.95 13.30
CA GLY A 260 -5.18 -13.67 12.50
C GLY A 260 -4.99 -13.90 10.99
N GLY A 261 -3.74 -14.00 10.52
CA GLY A 261 -3.40 -14.28 9.13
C GLY A 261 -3.60 -13.11 8.17
N TYR A 262 -3.41 -11.89 8.66
CA TYR A 262 -3.53 -10.65 7.89
C TYR A 262 -2.70 -10.68 6.61
N ASN A 263 -3.31 -10.35 5.48
CA ASN A 263 -2.66 -10.36 4.18
C ASN A 263 -3.25 -9.36 3.19
N VAL A 264 -2.38 -8.68 2.45
CA VAL A 264 -2.76 -7.64 1.48
C VAL A 264 -3.22 -8.28 0.18
N ARG A 265 -4.39 -7.84 -0.30
CA ARG A 265 -4.97 -8.25 -1.59
C ARG A 265 -5.23 -7.06 -2.47
N VAL A 266 -5.31 -7.29 -3.78
CA VAL A 266 -5.67 -6.27 -4.76
C VAL A 266 -6.64 -6.77 -5.81
N ALA A 267 -7.55 -5.88 -6.18
CA ALA A 267 -8.38 -5.95 -7.39
C ALA A 267 -8.21 -4.64 -8.19
N ARG A 268 -8.69 -4.61 -9.43
CA ARG A 268 -8.61 -3.40 -10.26
C ARG A 268 -9.89 -3.11 -11.03
N ALA A 269 -10.10 -1.84 -11.34
CA ALA A 269 -11.21 -1.35 -12.15
C ALA A 269 -10.76 -0.18 -13.04
N ARG A 270 -11.53 0.11 -14.09
CA ARG A 270 -11.31 1.29 -14.95
C ARG A 270 -11.95 2.56 -14.38
N GLU A 271 -12.90 2.39 -13.47
CA GLU A 271 -13.66 3.44 -12.80
C GLU A 271 -13.82 3.06 -11.33
N LEU A 272 -13.95 4.04 -10.42
CA LEU A 272 -14.06 3.78 -8.98
C LEU A 272 -15.32 2.99 -8.61
N ALA A 273 -16.43 3.22 -9.31
CA ALA A 273 -17.67 2.46 -9.15
C ALA A 273 -17.56 1.00 -9.63
N GLY A 274 -16.39 0.58 -10.14
CA GLY A 274 -16.14 -0.78 -10.61
C GLY A 274 -16.59 -1.00 -12.07
N PRO A 275 -16.81 -2.26 -12.47
CA PRO A 275 -16.67 -3.47 -11.66
C PRO A 275 -15.21 -3.73 -11.29
N TRP A 276 -14.96 -4.03 -10.01
CA TRP A 276 -13.66 -4.43 -9.50
C TRP A 276 -13.43 -5.91 -9.75
N ARG A 277 -12.30 -6.26 -10.37
CA ARG A 277 -11.97 -7.65 -10.69
C ARG A 277 -10.58 -8.04 -10.24
N ASP A 278 -10.42 -9.30 -9.86
CA ASP A 278 -9.11 -9.93 -9.67
C ASP A 278 -8.52 -10.43 -11.01
N VAL A 279 -7.36 -11.08 -10.95
CA VAL A 279 -6.67 -11.59 -12.16
C VAL A 279 -7.41 -12.75 -12.82
N GLU A 280 -8.24 -13.47 -12.07
CA GLU A 280 -9.07 -14.58 -12.55
C GLU A 280 -10.38 -14.08 -13.16
N GLY A 281 -10.68 -12.78 -13.00
CA GLY A 281 -11.86 -12.12 -13.54
C GLY A 281 -13.07 -12.14 -12.59
N THR A 282 -12.89 -12.62 -11.35
CA THR A 282 -13.93 -12.63 -10.30
C THR A 282 -14.44 -11.21 -10.11
N ASP A 283 -15.76 -11.04 -10.08
CA ASP A 283 -16.37 -9.77 -9.68
C ASP A 283 -16.32 -9.63 -8.16
N MET A 284 -15.53 -8.69 -7.65
CA MET A 284 -15.29 -8.58 -6.21
C MET A 284 -16.53 -8.20 -5.41
N SER A 285 -17.54 -7.58 -6.03
CA SER A 285 -18.84 -7.29 -5.39
C SER A 285 -19.59 -8.56 -4.95
N THR A 286 -19.22 -9.72 -5.52
CA THR A 286 -19.83 -11.00 -5.18
C THR A 286 -19.09 -11.74 -4.06
N VAL A 287 -17.88 -11.32 -3.70
CA VAL A 287 -17.03 -12.00 -2.71
C VAL A 287 -17.50 -11.66 -1.31
N ARG A 288 -17.96 -12.67 -0.57
CA ARG A 288 -18.49 -12.55 0.80
C ARG A 288 -18.31 -13.88 1.55
N ALA A 289 -18.45 -13.85 2.87
CA ALA A 289 -18.53 -15.07 3.67
C ALA A 289 -19.85 -15.81 3.37
N ASP A 290 -19.85 -17.13 3.50
CA ASP A 290 -21.07 -17.93 3.37
C ASP A 290 -21.98 -17.65 4.60
N PRO A 291 -23.22 -17.14 4.40
CA PRO A 291 -24.10 -16.82 5.51
C PRO A 291 -24.59 -18.05 6.30
N ASP A 292 -24.44 -19.26 5.73
CA ASP A 292 -24.84 -20.52 6.37
C ASP A 292 -23.70 -21.13 7.21
N LEU A 293 -22.50 -20.56 7.16
CA LEU A 293 -21.33 -20.96 7.94
C LEU A 293 -21.13 -20.06 9.18
N PRO A 294 -20.31 -20.49 10.17
CA PRO A 294 -19.97 -19.64 11.31
C PRO A 294 -19.38 -18.29 10.90
N LEU A 295 -19.54 -17.28 11.76
CA LEU A 295 -18.94 -15.96 11.58
C LEU A 295 -17.45 -16.07 11.25
N PHE A 296 -16.99 -15.17 10.38
CA PHE A 296 -15.60 -15.10 9.94
C PHE A 296 -15.16 -16.31 9.10
N ASP A 297 -16.05 -16.82 8.25
CA ASP A 297 -15.73 -17.84 7.26
C ASP A 297 -14.73 -17.32 6.20
N ASP A 298 -13.45 -17.55 6.50
CA ASP A 298 -12.34 -17.24 5.60
C ASP A 298 -12.32 -18.12 4.35
N ALA A 299 -12.85 -19.35 4.42
CA ALA A 299 -12.68 -20.33 3.35
C ALA A 299 -13.41 -19.88 2.07
N SER A 300 -14.55 -19.19 2.22
CA SER A 300 -15.30 -18.63 1.09
C SER A 300 -14.62 -17.41 0.44
N ILE A 301 -13.85 -16.62 1.20
CA ILE A 301 -13.20 -15.42 0.66
C ILE A 301 -11.75 -15.66 0.21
N ALA A 302 -11.04 -16.60 0.82
CA ALA A 302 -9.62 -16.87 0.57
C ALA A 302 -9.25 -17.16 -0.90
N PRO A 303 -10.11 -17.74 -1.77
CA PRO A 303 -9.79 -17.94 -3.18
C PRO A 303 -9.68 -16.65 -4.00
N HIS A 304 -10.22 -15.51 -3.55
CA HIS A 304 -10.43 -14.34 -4.39
C HIS A 304 -9.40 -13.21 -4.18
N GLY A 305 -9.26 -12.33 -5.17
CA GLY A 305 -8.28 -11.23 -5.11
C GLY A 305 -6.85 -11.71 -5.38
N VAL A 306 -5.99 -10.82 -5.87
CA VAL A 306 -4.56 -11.13 -6.01
C VAL A 306 -3.89 -10.96 -4.65
N LYS A 307 -3.34 -12.03 -4.07
CA LYS A 307 -2.65 -11.98 -2.76
C LYS A 307 -1.22 -11.50 -2.95
N LEU A 308 -0.94 -10.28 -2.53
CA LEU A 308 0.34 -9.60 -2.74
C LEU A 308 1.37 -9.89 -1.66
N LEU A 309 0.92 -9.97 -0.41
CA LEU A 309 1.80 -10.06 0.74
C LEU A 309 1.09 -10.78 1.89
N GLY A 310 1.81 -11.64 2.59
CA GLY A 310 1.36 -12.29 3.82
C GLY A 310 2.54 -12.74 4.66
N ASN A 311 2.27 -13.55 5.69
CA ASN A 311 3.29 -14.02 6.63
C ASN A 311 4.44 -14.73 5.91
N HIS A 312 5.67 -14.29 6.15
CA HIS A 312 6.85 -14.89 5.54
C HIS A 312 8.12 -14.59 6.34
N GLN A 313 9.14 -15.40 6.14
CA GLN A 313 10.47 -15.15 6.68
C GLN A 313 11.55 -15.71 5.76
N PHE A 314 12.37 -14.82 5.20
CA PHE A 314 13.54 -15.20 4.41
C PHE A 314 14.69 -15.65 5.31
N ARG A 315 15.78 -16.13 4.70
CA ARG A 315 17.01 -16.51 5.41
C ARG A 315 18.13 -15.53 5.12
N ALA A 316 18.90 -15.21 6.15
CA ALA A 316 20.15 -14.50 6.01
C ALA A 316 21.21 -15.37 5.30
N PRO A 317 22.31 -14.79 4.78
CA PRO A 317 23.36 -15.53 4.10
C PRO A 317 24.00 -16.65 4.95
N ASP A 318 24.06 -16.48 6.27
CA ASP A 318 24.57 -17.47 7.22
C ASP A 318 23.56 -18.58 7.57
N GLY A 319 22.35 -18.53 7.01
CA GLY A 319 21.28 -19.50 7.19
C GLY A 319 20.34 -19.22 8.37
N THR A 320 20.64 -18.21 9.19
CA THR A 320 19.77 -17.77 10.29
C THR A 320 18.48 -17.11 9.75
N PRO A 321 17.43 -16.98 10.58
CA PRO A 321 16.23 -16.25 10.18
C PRO A 321 16.58 -14.80 9.80
N GLY A 322 16.22 -14.40 8.58
CA GLY A 322 16.41 -13.04 8.06
C GLY A 322 15.16 -12.21 8.23
N HIS A 323 15.01 -11.18 7.38
CA HIS A 323 13.81 -10.35 7.37
C HIS A 323 12.53 -11.18 7.10
N GLY A 324 11.45 -10.76 7.75
CA GLY A 324 10.16 -11.43 7.64
C GLY A 324 9.06 -10.66 8.36
N TYR A 325 7.83 -10.90 7.95
CA TYR A 325 6.63 -10.22 8.40
C TYR A 325 5.60 -11.22 8.90
N VAL A 326 4.82 -10.77 9.88
CA VAL A 326 3.62 -11.44 10.40
C VAL A 326 2.49 -10.42 10.32
N SER A 327 1.35 -10.85 9.81
CA SER A 327 0.16 -10.04 9.62
C SER A 327 0.45 -8.67 8.98
N PRO A 328 1.13 -8.60 7.81
CA PRO A 328 1.30 -7.33 7.10
C PRO A 328 -0.02 -6.89 6.48
N GLY A 329 -0.43 -5.65 6.73
CA GLY A 329 -1.71 -5.12 6.25
C GLY A 329 -1.98 -3.70 6.74
N GLY A 330 -3.23 -3.24 6.61
CA GLY A 330 -3.61 -1.85 6.85
C GLY A 330 -2.76 -0.92 6.01
N VAL A 331 -3.12 -0.74 4.75
CA VAL A 331 -2.22 -0.21 3.73
C VAL A 331 -2.66 1.15 3.22
N SER A 332 -1.70 1.95 2.79
CA SER A 332 -1.86 3.06 1.85
C SER A 332 -0.94 2.84 0.66
N ALA A 333 -1.34 3.37 -0.51
CA ALA A 333 -0.58 3.23 -1.74
C ALA A 333 -0.54 4.57 -2.47
N GLU A 334 0.65 4.95 -2.92
CA GLU A 334 0.86 6.17 -3.70
C GLU A 334 1.83 5.92 -4.85
N LEU A 335 1.85 6.84 -5.82
CA LEU A 335 2.88 6.86 -6.86
C LEU A 335 4.11 7.59 -6.35
N ASP A 336 5.29 7.05 -6.64
CA ASP A 336 6.54 7.79 -6.49
C ASP A 336 6.56 8.92 -7.54
N PRO A 337 6.66 10.19 -7.13
CA PRO A 337 6.59 11.33 -8.05
C PRO A 337 7.77 11.42 -9.03
N THR A 338 8.87 10.72 -8.74
CA THR A 338 10.07 10.65 -9.58
C THR A 338 9.97 9.55 -10.62
N THR A 339 9.53 8.36 -10.21
CA THR A 339 9.53 7.18 -11.09
C THR A 339 8.17 6.89 -11.73
N GLY A 340 7.09 7.38 -11.13
CA GLY A 340 5.71 7.03 -11.48
C GLY A 340 5.31 5.61 -11.09
N GLU A 341 6.22 4.83 -10.48
CA GLU A 341 5.91 3.49 -10.01
C GLU A 341 5.20 3.55 -8.64
N PRO A 342 4.29 2.60 -8.36
CA PRO A 342 3.63 2.53 -7.07
C PRO A 342 4.58 2.14 -5.95
N PHE A 343 4.24 2.55 -4.72
CA PHE A 343 4.78 1.97 -3.50
C PHE A 343 3.66 1.80 -2.48
N LEU A 344 3.87 0.86 -1.56
CA LEU A 344 2.94 0.49 -0.50
C LEU A 344 3.54 0.91 0.84
N VAL A 345 2.75 1.58 1.68
CA VAL A 345 3.05 1.82 3.09
C VAL A 345 2.04 1.02 3.92
N PHE A 346 2.52 0.29 4.92
CA PHE A 346 1.67 -0.61 5.69
C PHE A 346 2.27 -0.83 7.08
N HIS A 347 1.47 -1.34 8.01
CA HIS A 347 1.99 -1.84 9.28
C HIS A 347 2.18 -3.35 9.21
N THR A 348 3.10 -3.87 10.02
CA THR A 348 3.29 -5.31 10.15
C THR A 348 3.82 -5.66 11.52
N ARG A 349 3.48 -6.87 11.99
CA ARG A 349 4.16 -7.55 13.11
C ARG A 349 5.35 -8.34 12.58
N PHE A 350 6.09 -8.98 13.50
CA PHE A 350 7.34 -9.68 13.17
C PHE A 350 7.37 -11.10 13.75
N PRO A 351 7.99 -12.07 13.05
CA PRO A 351 8.18 -13.42 13.57
C PRO A 351 8.81 -13.41 14.96
N GLY A 352 8.14 -14.04 15.93
CA GLY A 352 8.64 -14.18 17.30
C GLY A 352 8.60 -12.91 18.17
N GLN A 353 7.90 -11.84 17.74
CA GLN A 353 7.83 -10.57 18.49
C GLN A 353 6.42 -10.19 18.97
N GLY A 354 5.47 -11.13 18.92
CA GLY A 354 4.09 -10.92 19.35
C GLY A 354 3.41 -9.79 18.57
N GLU A 355 2.71 -8.91 19.29
CA GLU A 355 1.89 -7.84 18.72
C GLU A 355 2.67 -6.54 18.42
N ARG A 356 3.99 -6.52 18.65
CA ARG A 356 4.81 -5.36 18.27
C ARG A 356 4.68 -5.16 16.77
N HIS A 357 4.31 -3.95 16.37
CA HIS A 357 4.18 -3.54 14.98
C HIS A 357 5.00 -2.30 14.66
N GLU A 358 5.37 -2.19 13.39
CA GLU A 358 6.08 -1.05 12.84
C GLU A 358 5.64 -0.78 11.40
N LEU A 359 5.85 0.45 10.94
CA LEU A 359 5.65 0.83 9.54
C LEU A 359 6.67 0.17 8.62
N ARG A 360 6.24 -0.19 7.42
CA ARG A 360 7.09 -0.62 6.32
C ARG A 360 6.68 0.09 5.04
N THR A 361 7.68 0.35 4.20
CA THR A 361 7.50 0.93 2.88
C THR A 361 8.13 0.00 1.86
N HIS A 362 7.33 -0.51 0.92
CA HIS A 362 7.81 -1.38 -0.15
C HIS A 362 7.54 -0.75 -1.51
N PRO A 363 8.55 -0.65 -2.40
CA PRO A 363 8.29 -0.31 -3.77
C PRO A 363 7.48 -1.44 -4.44
N MET A 364 6.66 -1.06 -5.40
CA MET A 364 5.93 -1.98 -6.24
C MET A 364 6.37 -1.81 -7.70
N ALA A 365 6.02 -2.76 -8.55
CA ALA A 365 6.21 -2.62 -9.98
C ALA A 365 5.04 -3.27 -10.73
N LEU A 366 4.70 -2.69 -11.88
CA LEU A 366 3.62 -3.22 -12.72
C LEU A 366 4.11 -4.34 -13.66
N THR A 367 3.35 -5.44 -13.70
CA THR A 367 3.47 -6.45 -14.75
C THR A 367 3.19 -5.87 -16.14
N ALA A 368 3.42 -6.64 -17.20
CA ALA A 368 3.12 -6.20 -18.57
C ALA A 368 1.63 -5.86 -18.75
N ASP A 369 0.75 -6.62 -18.09
CA ASP A 369 -0.69 -6.39 -18.15
C ASP A 369 -1.20 -5.39 -17.12
N GLY A 370 -0.30 -4.73 -16.37
CA GLY A 370 -0.65 -3.67 -15.43
C GLY A 370 -1.20 -4.16 -14.09
N TRP A 371 -0.72 -5.30 -13.56
CA TRP A 371 -0.96 -5.71 -12.18
C TRP A 371 0.18 -5.24 -11.28
N PRO A 372 -0.10 -4.63 -10.12
CA PRO A 372 0.94 -4.19 -9.21
C PRO A 372 1.44 -5.36 -8.37
N LEU A 373 2.76 -5.47 -8.21
CA LEU A 373 3.39 -6.48 -7.38
C LEU A 373 4.32 -5.82 -6.36
N VAL A 374 4.21 -6.24 -5.11
CA VAL A 374 5.09 -5.80 -4.02
C VAL A 374 6.47 -6.42 -4.21
N LEU A 375 7.50 -5.58 -4.26
CA LEU A 375 8.88 -6.06 -4.35
C LEU A 375 9.35 -6.59 -2.99
N PRO A 376 10.19 -7.65 -2.94
CA PRO A 376 10.44 -8.39 -1.69
C PRO A 376 11.09 -7.59 -0.57
N LEU A 377 11.94 -6.61 -0.90
CA LEU A 377 12.71 -5.86 0.09
C LEU A 377 12.16 -4.43 0.31
N PRO A 378 12.40 -3.82 1.48
CA PRO A 378 11.98 -2.44 1.76
C PRO A 378 12.55 -1.42 0.78
N HIS A 379 11.90 -0.26 0.70
CA HIS A 379 12.39 0.90 -0.04
C HIS A 379 13.79 1.31 0.45
N ASP A 380 14.71 1.61 -0.46
CA ASP A 380 16.13 1.87 -0.14
C ASP A 380 16.63 3.25 -0.59
N GLY A 381 15.71 4.18 -0.92
CA GLY A 381 16.03 5.60 -1.13
C GLY A 381 16.74 5.92 -2.43
N ARG A 382 16.94 4.92 -3.30
CA ARG A 382 17.61 5.14 -4.58
C ARG A 382 16.64 5.78 -5.58
N ARG A 383 16.98 7.01 -5.98
CA ARG A 383 16.20 7.86 -6.90
C ARG A 383 16.13 7.37 -8.35
N ASP A 384 17.10 6.55 -8.78
CA ASP A 384 17.11 5.93 -10.12
C ASP A 384 17.55 4.46 -9.98
N PRO A 385 16.61 3.55 -9.67
CA PRO A 385 16.90 2.14 -9.65
C PRO A 385 17.20 1.69 -11.09
N ARG A 386 18.50 1.58 -11.39
CA ARG A 386 18.96 1.06 -12.69
C ARG A 386 18.22 -0.23 -13.04
N PRO A 387 17.79 -0.41 -14.30
CA PRO A 387 17.09 -1.62 -14.71
C PRO A 387 17.95 -2.85 -14.52
N VAL A 388 17.30 -4.00 -14.27
CA VAL A 388 17.99 -5.28 -14.19
C VAL A 388 18.46 -5.67 -15.58
N ARG A 389 19.76 -5.92 -15.74
CA ARG A 389 20.31 -6.41 -17.02
C ARG A 389 20.03 -7.90 -17.12
N GLY A 390 19.74 -8.39 -18.33
CA GLY A 390 19.45 -9.82 -18.54
C GLY A 390 20.58 -10.75 -18.07
N ALA A 391 21.83 -10.29 -18.10
CA ALA A 391 22.99 -11.04 -17.60
C ALA A 391 23.03 -11.17 -16.05
N ASP A 392 22.29 -10.31 -15.33
CA ASP A 392 22.25 -10.25 -13.86
C ASP A 392 21.07 -11.06 -13.28
N VAL A 393 20.22 -11.65 -14.13
CA VAL A 393 19.06 -12.47 -13.73
C VAL A 393 19.44 -13.92 -13.40
N PRO A 394 20.26 -14.64 -14.20
CA PRO A 394 20.64 -16.02 -13.88
C PRO A 394 21.35 -16.11 -12.52
N GLY A 395 20.99 -17.09 -11.70
CA GLY A 395 21.56 -17.26 -10.37
C GLY A 395 20.69 -18.10 -9.43
N ARG A 396 21.15 -18.23 -8.18
CA ARG A 396 20.40 -18.88 -7.09
C ARG A 396 19.58 -17.85 -6.32
N TYR A 397 18.34 -18.21 -6.03
CA TYR A 397 17.35 -17.40 -5.36
C TYR A 397 16.73 -18.17 -4.21
N GLN A 398 16.48 -17.47 -3.10
CA GLN A 398 15.46 -17.88 -2.14
C GLN A 398 14.10 -17.34 -2.60
N VAL A 399 13.07 -18.18 -2.61
CA VAL A 399 11.74 -17.83 -3.15
C VAL A 399 10.65 -18.20 -2.14
N VAL A 400 9.87 -17.20 -1.72
CA VAL A 400 8.66 -17.37 -0.92
C VAL A 400 7.44 -17.41 -1.85
N HIS A 401 6.47 -18.28 -1.54
CA HIS A 401 5.18 -18.36 -2.23
C HIS A 401 4.04 -17.87 -1.32
N HIS A 402 3.46 -16.71 -1.65
CA HIS A 402 2.27 -16.21 -0.99
C HIS A 402 1.03 -16.87 -1.57
N ARG A 403 0.64 -17.99 -0.97
CA ARG A 403 -0.52 -18.81 -1.37
C ARG A 403 -1.84 -18.20 -0.88
N LYS A 404 -2.95 -18.52 -1.56
CA LYS A 404 -4.30 -17.99 -1.29
C LYS A 404 -4.86 -18.15 0.14
N PRO A 405 -4.58 -19.19 0.93
CA PRO A 405 -5.20 -19.30 2.26
C PRO A 405 -4.95 -18.09 3.15
N ILE A 406 -5.94 -17.73 3.97
CA ILE A 406 -5.78 -16.83 5.11
C ILE A 406 -5.21 -17.70 6.25
N THR A 407 -3.99 -17.43 6.70
CA THR A 407 -3.28 -18.30 7.66
C THR A 407 -2.27 -17.52 8.48
N ALA A 408 -2.11 -17.92 9.75
CA ALA A 408 -1.06 -17.45 10.64
C ALA A 408 0.33 -18.02 10.27
N ASP A 409 0.39 -19.06 9.44
CA ASP A 409 1.65 -19.74 9.11
C ASP A 409 2.64 -18.81 8.43
N VAL A 410 3.88 -18.80 8.94
CA VAL A 410 4.98 -18.03 8.36
C VAL A 410 5.61 -18.83 7.21
N ALA A 411 5.38 -18.39 5.97
CA ALA A 411 5.97 -19.03 4.80
C ALA A 411 7.51 -18.90 4.80
N THR A 412 8.20 -20.02 4.57
CA THR A 412 9.67 -20.04 4.46
C THR A 412 10.09 -20.28 3.01
N PRO A 413 11.25 -19.76 2.57
CA PRO A 413 11.66 -19.83 1.18
C PRO A 413 12.13 -21.23 0.78
N VAL A 414 11.96 -21.54 -0.50
CA VAL A 414 12.65 -22.64 -1.19
C VAL A 414 13.79 -22.11 -2.05
N GLU A 415 14.81 -22.93 -2.27
CA GLU A 415 15.92 -22.58 -3.16
C GLU A 415 15.57 -22.85 -4.62
N VAL A 416 15.78 -21.86 -5.48
CA VAL A 416 15.51 -21.91 -6.92
C VAL A 416 16.72 -21.42 -7.69
N GLU A 417 17.08 -22.10 -8.77
CA GLU A 417 18.13 -21.65 -9.68
C GLU A 417 17.54 -21.29 -11.04
N LEU A 418 17.77 -20.05 -11.47
CA LEU A 418 17.48 -19.57 -12.82
C LEU A 418 18.75 -19.74 -13.67
N HIS A 419 18.75 -20.71 -14.58
CA HIS A 419 19.91 -21.04 -15.42
C HIS A 419 20.03 -20.09 -16.61
N ARG A 420 21.24 -19.87 -17.12
CA ARG A 420 21.50 -19.00 -18.28
C ARG A 420 20.81 -19.47 -19.57
N ASP A 421 20.56 -20.77 -19.69
CA ASP A 421 19.86 -21.40 -20.82
C ASP A 421 18.33 -21.31 -20.70
N GLY A 422 17.81 -20.62 -19.69
CA GLY A 422 16.38 -20.46 -19.44
C GLY A 422 15.75 -21.60 -18.65
N ARG A 423 16.50 -22.61 -18.19
CA ARG A 423 15.97 -23.65 -17.27
C ARG A 423 15.75 -23.08 -15.86
N VAL A 424 14.78 -23.64 -15.14
CA VAL A 424 14.53 -23.41 -13.71
C VAL A 424 14.62 -24.73 -12.97
N SER A 425 15.37 -24.78 -11.86
CA SER A 425 15.50 -25.99 -11.02
C SER A 425 15.48 -25.67 -9.52
N GLY A 426 15.38 -26.71 -8.69
CA GLY A 426 15.30 -26.60 -7.22
C GLY A 426 13.86 -26.78 -6.74
N GLY A 427 13.42 -25.93 -5.81
CA GLY A 427 12.06 -25.90 -5.28
C GLY A 427 10.99 -25.53 -6.31
N LEU A 428 11.38 -24.88 -7.40
CA LEU A 428 10.58 -24.69 -8.61
C LEU A 428 11.25 -25.38 -9.79
N GLN A 429 10.45 -25.86 -10.74
CA GLN A 429 10.94 -26.54 -11.94
C GLN A 429 10.22 -26.03 -13.18
N GLY A 430 10.96 -25.73 -14.24
CA GLY A 430 10.37 -25.21 -15.46
C GLY A 430 11.32 -24.36 -16.29
N ARG A 431 10.81 -23.27 -16.86
CA ARG A 431 11.59 -22.34 -17.68
C ARG A 431 11.34 -20.89 -17.34
N TRP A 432 12.32 -20.04 -17.59
CA TRP A 432 12.20 -18.60 -17.52
C TRP A 432 12.74 -17.96 -18.81
N ARG A 433 12.21 -16.79 -19.15
CA ARG A 433 12.70 -15.99 -20.27
C ARG A 433 12.49 -14.49 -20.02
N PRO A 434 13.40 -13.62 -20.46
CA PRO A 434 13.14 -12.18 -20.48
C PRO A 434 11.90 -11.85 -21.34
N SER A 435 11.13 -10.86 -20.93
CA SER A 435 9.93 -10.39 -21.67
C SER A 435 9.91 -8.88 -21.87
N GLY A 436 10.90 -8.15 -21.38
CA GLY A 436 11.04 -6.71 -21.54
C GLY A 436 12.08 -6.12 -20.60
N ARG A 437 12.13 -4.78 -20.52
CA ARG A 437 12.97 -4.08 -19.54
C ARG A 437 12.52 -4.45 -18.14
N SER A 438 13.42 -5.01 -17.33
CA SER A 438 13.13 -5.45 -15.96
C SER A 438 11.90 -6.37 -15.84
N ARG A 439 11.60 -7.17 -16.87
CA ARG A 439 10.47 -8.10 -16.89
C ARG A 439 10.89 -9.46 -17.43
N ALA A 440 10.26 -10.50 -16.90
CA ALA A 440 10.43 -11.86 -17.36
C ALA A 440 9.10 -12.62 -17.34
N VAL A 441 9.13 -13.84 -17.86
CA VAL A 441 8.10 -14.85 -17.71
C VAL A 441 8.72 -16.05 -17.04
N LEU A 442 8.02 -16.62 -16.06
CA LEU A 442 8.40 -17.83 -15.36
C LEU A 442 7.31 -18.89 -15.54
N ASP A 443 7.59 -19.91 -16.36
CA ASP A 443 6.71 -21.05 -16.62
C ASP A 443 7.10 -22.19 -15.66
N VAL A 444 6.44 -22.28 -14.50
CA VAL A 444 6.68 -23.28 -13.42
C VAL A 444 5.37 -23.87 -12.89
N GLN A 445 5.39 -24.59 -11.77
CA GLN A 445 4.19 -25.07 -11.09
C GLN A 445 3.18 -23.93 -10.85
N GLY A 446 1.90 -24.15 -11.16
CA GLY A 446 0.88 -23.09 -11.12
C GLY A 446 0.73 -22.30 -12.43
N GLY A 447 1.61 -22.54 -13.41
CA GLY A 447 1.46 -22.03 -14.77
C GLY A 447 2.42 -20.87 -15.11
N ARG A 448 1.99 -20.02 -16.04
CA ARG A 448 2.80 -18.94 -16.59
C ARG A 448 2.73 -17.70 -15.71
N HIS A 449 3.81 -17.41 -14.99
CA HIS A 449 3.88 -16.24 -14.12
C HIS A 449 4.42 -15.02 -14.86
N GLN A 450 3.81 -13.86 -14.59
CA GLN A 450 4.33 -12.55 -15.03
C GLN A 450 5.32 -12.03 -13.99
N VAL A 451 6.57 -11.76 -14.39
CA VAL A 451 7.65 -11.39 -13.47
C VAL A 451 8.06 -9.94 -13.67
N VAL A 452 8.16 -9.21 -12.55
CA VAL A 452 8.87 -7.92 -12.46
C VAL A 452 10.19 -8.14 -11.74
N LEU A 453 11.26 -7.53 -12.26
CA LEU A 453 12.62 -7.65 -11.75
C LEU A 453 13.06 -6.32 -11.17
N ALA A 454 13.76 -6.35 -10.04
CA ALA A 454 14.35 -5.16 -9.44
C ALA A 454 15.77 -5.43 -8.95
N ARG A 455 16.50 -4.35 -8.70
CA ARG A 455 17.69 -4.37 -7.86
C ARG A 455 17.27 -3.77 -6.54
N GLN A 456 17.51 -4.41 -5.41
CA GLN A 456 17.13 -3.89 -4.08
C GLN A 456 18.26 -4.11 -3.07
N TRP A 457 18.39 -3.22 -2.10
CA TRP A 457 19.32 -3.44 -0.99
C TRP A 457 18.78 -4.49 -0.03
N SER A 458 19.57 -5.55 0.21
CA SER A 458 19.31 -6.53 1.26
C SER A 458 20.13 -6.16 2.49
N ALA A 459 19.45 -5.84 3.59
CA ALA A 459 20.10 -5.60 4.88
C ALA A 459 20.78 -6.89 5.40
N ASP A 460 20.11 -8.04 5.25
CA ASP A 460 20.64 -9.35 5.65
C ASP A 460 21.96 -9.69 4.93
N ALA A 461 22.12 -9.22 3.69
CA ALA A 461 23.26 -9.55 2.84
C ALA A 461 24.23 -8.38 2.59
N ASP A 462 24.04 -7.27 3.31
CA ASP A 462 24.79 -6.01 3.24
C ASP A 462 25.12 -5.58 1.79
N GLY A 463 24.11 -5.53 0.93
CA GLY A 463 24.33 -5.12 -0.44
C GLY A 463 23.15 -5.28 -1.38
N ILE A 464 23.34 -4.78 -2.60
CA ILE A 464 22.34 -4.88 -3.66
C ILE A 464 22.21 -6.33 -4.13
N ARG A 465 20.97 -6.80 -4.28
CA ARG A 465 20.61 -8.08 -4.87
C ARG A 465 19.63 -7.88 -6.02
N THR A 466 19.68 -8.78 -7.00
CA THR A 466 18.58 -8.96 -7.95
C THR A 466 17.41 -9.57 -7.20
N THR A 467 16.25 -8.98 -7.31
CA THR A 467 15.00 -9.48 -6.74
C THR A 467 13.95 -9.60 -7.82
N PHE A 468 12.93 -10.41 -7.55
CA PHE A 468 11.75 -10.48 -8.40
C PHE A 468 10.48 -10.63 -7.59
N ALA A 469 9.39 -10.14 -8.16
CA ALA A 469 8.04 -10.52 -7.78
C ALA A 469 7.35 -11.13 -9.00
N ALA A 470 6.56 -12.18 -8.81
CA ALA A 470 5.87 -12.87 -9.89
C ALA A 470 4.39 -13.09 -9.59
N LEU A 471 3.52 -12.84 -10.56
CA LEU A 471 2.08 -13.09 -10.48
C LEU A 471 1.73 -14.38 -11.21
N ALA A 472 1.13 -15.33 -10.51
CA ALA A 472 0.56 -16.53 -11.09
C ALA A 472 -0.84 -16.27 -11.71
N PRO A 473 -1.31 -17.11 -12.65
CA PRO A 473 -2.66 -17.02 -13.20
C PRO A 473 -3.77 -17.14 -12.15
N ASP A 474 -3.52 -17.86 -11.06
CA ASP A 474 -4.46 -18.05 -9.95
C ASP A 474 -4.41 -16.89 -8.93
N GLY A 475 -3.71 -15.79 -9.20
CA GLY A 475 -3.61 -14.66 -8.27
C GLY A 475 -2.73 -14.88 -7.04
N THR A 476 -1.97 -15.97 -6.96
CA THR A 476 -0.88 -16.09 -5.99
C THR A 476 0.38 -15.36 -6.46
N THR A 477 1.26 -15.02 -5.53
CA THR A 477 2.52 -14.33 -5.85
C THR A 477 3.76 -15.05 -5.32
N LEU A 478 4.87 -14.91 -6.06
CA LEU A 478 6.20 -15.35 -5.64
C LEU A 478 7.07 -14.14 -5.38
N ALA A 479 7.84 -14.17 -4.29
CA ALA A 479 8.83 -13.16 -3.94
C ALA A 479 10.21 -13.81 -3.89
N GLY A 480 11.13 -13.37 -4.76
CA GLY A 480 12.45 -13.97 -4.94
C GLY A 480 13.59 -13.00 -4.66
N ILE A 481 14.61 -13.46 -3.93
CA ILE A 481 15.83 -12.69 -3.62
C ILE A 481 17.05 -13.51 -4.00
N ALA A 482 17.91 -12.97 -4.86
CA ALA A 482 19.18 -13.61 -5.22
C ALA A 482 20.07 -13.77 -3.98
N ARG A 483 20.71 -14.94 -3.84
CA ARG A 483 21.67 -15.20 -2.76
C ARG A 483 23.00 -14.48 -2.99
#